data_AF-A0A2M7KXE0-F1
#
_entry.id   AF-A0A2M7KXE0-F1
#
_cell.length_a   1.000
_cell.length_b   1.000
_cell.length_c   1.000
_cell.angle_alpha   90.00
_cell.angle_beta   90.00
_cell.angle_gamma   90.00
#
_symmetry.space_group_name_H-M   'P 1'
#
loop_
_entity.id
_entity.type
_entity.pdbx_description
1 polymer ?
#
loop_
_entity_poly.entity_id
_entity_poly.type
_entity_poly.pdbx_seq_one_letter_code
_entity_poly.pdbx_strand_id
1 'polypeptide(L)'
;MIPMQIHELFDRDPRTARLANDGQAQIRAQVDERATAELRAELETFVCGGQFEDAIQRILDRYLPNLGATRQESAWVSGFFGSGKSHLLKMLAHLWVNTTFDDGSTARSLPRGGLPDEIEAQLRELDTQATRLGKPAVAAAGTLLGGNDRVRETVLSILLRARDWPEQYPQAKFCFWLREQGHLAAVRSAVEGAGREWLRELNDLYVSPVIARALVQAVPDFAVNEKEARQVLLQQFPQLTSDITTAQFVEAAKQALSDDKDLPLTLLVLDEVQQYINEATDRATTITEVAEALQT
;
A
#
# COMPACT_ATOMS: atom_id res chain seq x y z
N MET A 1 34.77 -8.65 -42.12
CA MET A 1 34.24 -8.41 -40.76
C MET A 1 32.87 -7.79 -40.96
N ILE A 2 31.78 -8.49 -40.60
CA ILE A 2 30.42 -7.93 -40.74
C ILE A 2 30.30 -6.80 -39.70
N PRO A 3 29.88 -5.58 -40.08
CA PRO A 3 29.75 -4.49 -39.13
C PRO A 3 28.61 -4.77 -38.15
N MET A 4 28.96 -4.79 -36.86
CA MET A 4 28.01 -4.94 -35.76
C MET A 4 26.98 -3.81 -35.81
N GLN A 5 25.71 -4.19 -35.78
CA GLN A 5 24.59 -3.24 -35.80
C GLN A 5 24.34 -2.71 -34.40
N ILE A 6 23.89 -1.45 -34.27
CA ILE A 6 23.67 -0.80 -32.97
C ILE A 6 22.71 -1.60 -32.08
N HIS A 7 21.69 -2.25 -32.65
CA HIS A 7 20.74 -3.06 -31.87
C HIS A 7 21.37 -4.31 -31.23
N GLU A 8 22.53 -4.77 -31.73
CA GLU A 8 23.28 -5.93 -31.22
C GLU A 8 24.13 -5.59 -30.00
N LEU A 9 24.27 -4.29 -29.66
CA LEU A 9 24.94 -3.82 -28.44
C LEU A 9 24.07 -3.95 -27.20
N PHE A 10 22.75 -4.06 -27.36
CA PHE A 10 21.81 -4.05 -26.24
C PHE A 10 21.43 -5.48 -25.84
N ASP A 11 21.23 -5.70 -24.55
CA ASP A 11 20.73 -6.98 -24.01
C ASP A 11 19.34 -7.35 -24.56
N ARG A 12 18.55 -6.33 -24.96
CA ARG A 12 17.27 -6.49 -25.66
C ARG A 12 17.31 -5.74 -26.98
N ASP A 13 16.82 -6.38 -28.04
CA ASP A 13 16.64 -5.71 -29.32
C ASP A 13 15.57 -4.61 -29.19
N PRO A 14 15.94 -3.31 -29.26
CA PRO A 14 15.00 -2.20 -29.07
C PRO A 14 13.93 -2.14 -30.16
N ARG A 15 14.10 -2.86 -31.28
CA ARG A 15 13.11 -2.93 -32.36
C ARG A 15 11.92 -3.81 -32.02
N THR A 16 12.12 -4.78 -31.13
CA THR A 16 11.10 -5.77 -30.73
C THR A 16 10.65 -5.59 -29.27
N ALA A 17 11.50 -5.02 -28.41
CA ALA A 17 11.21 -4.78 -27.01
C ALA A 17 10.59 -3.38 -26.80
N ARG A 18 9.26 -3.28 -26.83
CA ARG A 18 8.55 -2.06 -26.40
C ARG A 18 8.52 -1.98 -24.87
N LEU A 19 8.58 -0.76 -24.34
CA LEU A 19 8.35 -0.51 -22.92
C LEU A 19 6.89 -0.78 -22.59
N ALA A 20 6.63 -1.57 -21.55
CA ALA A 20 5.26 -1.95 -21.18
C ALA A 20 4.41 -0.76 -20.67
N ASN A 21 5.05 0.32 -20.23
CA ASN A 21 4.41 1.48 -19.61
C ASN A 21 4.68 2.79 -20.36
N ASP A 22 5.07 2.73 -21.64
CA ASP A 22 5.49 3.90 -22.44
C ASP A 22 6.58 4.77 -21.76
N GLY A 23 7.35 4.19 -20.83
CA GLY A 23 8.43 4.86 -20.10
C GLY A 23 8.01 5.58 -18.81
N GLN A 24 6.77 5.42 -18.34
CA GLN A 24 6.29 6.03 -17.10
C GLN A 24 5.94 4.98 -16.04
N ALA A 25 6.76 4.88 -15.00
CA ALA A 25 6.42 4.07 -13.83
C ALA A 25 5.31 4.76 -13.03
N GLN A 26 4.16 4.08 -12.90
CA GLN A 26 3.06 4.51 -12.06
C GLN A 26 2.81 3.48 -10.97
N ILE A 27 2.63 3.96 -9.74
CA ILE A 27 2.14 3.15 -8.63
C ILE A 27 0.62 3.12 -8.75
N ARG A 28 0.10 2.02 -9.32
CA ARG A 28 -1.34 1.86 -9.56
C ARG A 28 -2.02 1.18 -8.39
N ALA A 29 -3.26 1.62 -8.15
CA ALA A 29 -4.14 1.11 -7.12
C ALA A 29 -4.85 -0.21 -7.51
N GLN A 30 -5.07 -0.44 -8.80
CA GLN A 30 -5.81 -1.61 -9.30
C GLN A 30 -4.86 -2.72 -9.74
N VAL A 31 -5.09 -3.92 -9.21
CA VAL A 31 -4.44 -5.16 -9.64
C VAL A 31 -5.38 -5.84 -10.63
N ASP A 32 -5.28 -5.46 -11.91
CA ASP A 32 -5.92 -6.16 -13.01
C ASP A 32 -4.88 -6.93 -13.84
N GLU A 33 -5.32 -7.80 -14.76
CA GLU A 33 -4.42 -8.59 -15.62
C GLU A 33 -3.40 -7.72 -16.34
N ARG A 34 -3.80 -6.50 -16.74
CA ARG A 34 -2.94 -5.54 -17.41
C ARG A 34 -1.87 -4.99 -16.46
N ALA A 35 -2.23 -4.58 -15.25
CA ALA A 35 -1.31 -4.10 -14.25
C ALA A 35 -0.31 -5.18 -13.82
N THR A 36 -0.77 -6.43 -13.71
CA THR A 36 0.10 -7.59 -13.44
C THR A 36 1.09 -7.82 -14.59
N ALA A 37 0.65 -7.78 -15.85
CA ALA A 37 1.52 -7.91 -17.00
C ALA A 37 2.54 -6.76 -17.11
N GLU A 38 2.10 -5.52 -16.85
CA GLU A 38 2.97 -4.34 -16.82
C GLU A 38 4.02 -4.44 -15.71
N LEU A 39 3.62 -4.83 -14.49
CA LEU A 39 4.54 -5.04 -13.37
C LEU A 39 5.58 -6.14 -13.70
N ARG A 40 5.15 -7.25 -14.28
CA ARG A 40 6.05 -8.32 -14.69
C ARG A 40 7.10 -7.80 -15.67
N ALA A 41 6.66 -7.13 -16.73
CA ALA A 41 7.55 -6.61 -17.75
C ALA A 41 8.55 -5.58 -17.17
N GLU A 42 8.09 -4.74 -16.24
CA GLU A 42 8.96 -3.81 -15.50
C GLU A 42 10.04 -4.57 -14.71
N LEU A 43 9.68 -5.58 -13.93
CA LEU A 43 10.61 -6.39 -13.14
C LEU A 43 11.61 -7.16 -14.01
N GLU A 44 11.19 -7.70 -15.15
CA GLU A 44 12.08 -8.38 -16.11
C GLU A 44 13.10 -7.42 -16.76
N THR A 45 12.81 -6.12 -16.77
CA THR A 45 13.72 -5.07 -17.25
C THR A 45 14.42 -4.31 -16.14
N PHE A 46 14.09 -4.60 -14.89
CA PHE A 46 14.65 -3.89 -13.75
C PHE A 46 16.12 -4.26 -13.57
N VAL A 47 16.97 -3.24 -13.55
CA VAL A 47 18.40 -3.38 -13.29
C VAL A 47 18.69 -2.78 -11.91
N CYS A 48 18.85 -3.66 -10.92
CA CYS A 48 19.22 -3.27 -9.57
C CYS A 48 20.74 -3.10 -9.48
N GLY A 49 21.25 -1.95 -9.92
CA GLY A 49 22.68 -1.64 -9.87
C GLY A 49 22.94 -0.15 -9.68
N GLY A 50 24.13 0.19 -9.21
CA GLY A 50 24.54 1.57 -8.98
C GLY A 50 23.63 2.26 -7.97
N GLN A 51 23.04 3.41 -8.33
CA GLN A 51 22.23 4.20 -7.38
C GLN A 51 20.95 3.50 -6.89
N PHE A 52 20.39 2.55 -7.65
CA PHE A 52 19.23 1.79 -7.19
C PHE A 52 19.64 0.76 -6.14
N GLU A 53 20.77 0.08 -6.35
CA GLU A 53 21.36 -0.83 -5.37
C GLU A 53 21.72 -0.08 -4.09
N ASP A 54 22.48 1.01 -4.19
CA ASP A 54 22.89 1.84 -3.04
C ASP A 54 21.68 2.30 -2.20
N ALA A 55 20.59 2.70 -2.87
CA ALA A 55 19.39 3.19 -2.19
C ALA A 55 18.62 2.07 -1.47
N ILE A 56 18.41 0.92 -2.13
CA ILE A 56 17.72 -0.22 -1.52
C ILE A 56 18.53 -0.78 -0.36
N GLN A 57 19.84 -0.97 -0.56
CA GLN A 57 20.73 -1.48 0.47
C GLN A 57 20.74 -0.56 1.69
N ARG A 58 20.84 0.76 1.50
CA ARG A 58 20.80 1.73 2.60
C ARG A 58 19.49 1.69 3.38
N ILE A 59 18.35 1.47 2.72
CA ILE A 59 17.06 1.34 3.40
C ILE A 59 17.04 0.06 4.24
N LEU A 60 17.43 -1.07 3.67
CA LEU A 60 17.44 -2.37 4.36
C LEU A 60 18.45 -2.41 5.52
N ASP A 61 19.65 -1.84 5.34
CA ASP A 61 20.70 -1.72 6.36
C ASP A 61 20.25 -0.89 7.57
N ARG A 62 19.32 0.04 7.38
CA ARG A 62 18.75 0.84 8.48
C ARG A 62 17.55 0.17 9.10
N TYR A 63 16.75 -0.53 8.31
CA TYR A 63 15.52 -1.15 8.78
C TYR A 63 15.79 -2.43 9.60
N LEU A 64 16.52 -3.39 9.02
CA LEU A 64 16.65 -4.74 9.59
C LEU A 64 17.34 -4.75 10.97
N PRO A 65 18.44 -4.01 11.20
CA PRO A 65 19.08 -3.98 12.53
C PRO A 65 18.21 -3.29 13.60
N ASN A 66 17.27 -2.43 13.19
CA ASN A 66 16.43 -1.66 14.10
C ASN A 66 15.11 -2.35 14.46
N LEU A 67 14.82 -3.56 13.95
CA LEU A 67 13.55 -4.26 14.21
C LEU A 67 13.22 -4.47 15.70
N GLY A 68 14.24 -4.49 16.58
CA GLY A 68 14.06 -4.58 18.03
C GLY A 68 14.24 -3.25 18.78
N ALA A 69 14.47 -2.15 18.06
CA ALA A 69 14.61 -0.81 18.64
C ALA A 69 13.22 -0.21 18.92
N THR A 70 13.20 0.88 19.69
CA THR A 70 11.95 1.62 19.99
C THR A 70 11.53 2.59 18.88
N ARG A 71 12.29 2.64 17.79
CA ARG A 71 12.13 3.61 16.71
C ARG A 71 12.71 3.07 15.41
N GLN A 72 11.93 3.19 14.34
CA GLN A 72 12.36 2.97 12.96
C GLN A 72 12.77 4.28 12.28
N GLU A 73 13.59 4.21 11.24
CA GLU A 73 13.97 5.38 10.43
C GLU A 73 13.08 5.48 9.17
N SER A 74 12.76 6.71 8.76
CA SER A 74 12.13 6.97 7.46
C SER A 74 13.17 7.38 6.43
N ALA A 75 12.97 6.99 5.16
CA ALA A 75 13.85 7.35 4.06
C ALA A 75 13.22 8.41 3.15
N TRP A 76 14.00 9.42 2.77
CA TRP A 76 13.63 10.40 1.74
C TRP A 76 14.41 10.11 0.46
N VAL A 77 13.70 9.70 -0.60
CA VAL A 77 14.31 9.41 -1.91
C VAL A 77 14.25 10.67 -2.77
N SER A 78 15.41 11.27 -3.04
CA SER A 78 15.56 12.47 -3.86
C SER A 78 16.32 12.19 -5.16
N GLY A 79 16.11 13.05 -6.17
CA GLY A 79 16.71 12.89 -7.49
C GLY A 79 15.97 13.71 -8.55
N PHE A 80 16.64 13.96 -9.67
CA PHE A 80 16.08 14.76 -10.77
C PHE A 80 14.87 14.09 -11.44
N PHE A 81 14.08 14.85 -12.19
CA PHE A 81 12.99 14.29 -12.99
C PHE A 81 13.54 13.27 -14.00
N GLY A 82 12.85 12.14 -14.16
CA GLY A 82 13.30 11.05 -15.05
C GLY A 82 14.43 10.17 -14.49
N SER A 83 14.90 10.39 -13.25
CA SER A 83 15.95 9.54 -12.65
C SER A 83 15.46 8.17 -12.16
N GLY A 84 14.18 7.84 -12.35
CA GLY A 84 13.60 6.55 -11.97
C GLY A 84 13.19 6.39 -10.50
N LYS A 85 12.98 7.48 -9.74
CA LYS A 85 12.57 7.42 -8.32
C LYS A 85 11.29 6.61 -8.08
N SER A 86 10.20 6.95 -8.78
CA SER A 86 8.93 6.23 -8.68
C SER A 86 9.08 4.76 -9.06
N HIS A 87 9.94 4.47 -10.04
CA HIS A 87 10.25 3.10 -10.43
C HIS A 87 11.00 2.35 -9.30
N LEU A 88 12.05 2.94 -8.74
CA LEU A 88 12.77 2.41 -7.57
C LEU A 88 11.81 2.12 -6.40
N LEU A 89 10.96 3.08 -6.05
CA LEU A 89 9.98 2.97 -4.98
C LEU A 89 8.96 1.83 -5.23
N LYS A 90 8.45 1.72 -6.46
CA LYS A 90 7.56 0.64 -6.89
C LYS A 90 8.25 -0.72 -6.81
N MET A 91 9.46 -0.84 -7.36
CA MET A 91 10.21 -2.10 -7.34
C MET A 91 10.50 -2.52 -5.90
N LEU A 92 10.97 -1.60 -5.04
CA LEU A 92 11.21 -1.88 -3.63
C LEU A 92 9.96 -2.43 -2.93
N ALA A 93 8.77 -1.87 -3.17
CA ALA A 93 7.53 -2.37 -2.60
C ALA A 93 7.24 -3.84 -3.00
N HIS A 94 7.44 -4.19 -4.27
CA HIS A 94 7.22 -5.55 -4.76
C HIS A 94 8.32 -6.54 -4.34
N LEU A 95 9.56 -6.06 -4.22
CA LEU A 95 10.68 -6.84 -3.67
C LEU A 95 10.47 -7.11 -2.17
N TRP A 96 9.96 -6.14 -1.42
CA TRP A 96 9.68 -6.27 0.02
C TRP A 96 8.76 -7.45 0.33
N VAL A 97 7.63 -7.55 -0.39
CA VAL A 97 6.65 -8.64 -0.21
C VAL A 97 6.87 -9.84 -1.13
N ASN A 98 7.93 -9.83 -1.95
CA ASN A 98 8.24 -10.84 -2.96
C ASN A 98 7.02 -11.24 -3.82
N THR A 99 6.41 -10.25 -4.49
CA THR A 99 5.17 -10.45 -5.25
C THR A 99 5.24 -11.68 -6.16
N THR A 100 4.25 -12.55 -6.10
CA THR A 100 4.18 -13.81 -6.85
C THR A 100 3.32 -13.65 -8.11
N PHE A 101 3.65 -14.41 -9.15
CA PHE A 101 2.92 -14.46 -10.42
C PHE A 101 2.35 -15.86 -10.66
N ASP A 102 1.36 -15.96 -11.55
CA ASP A 102 0.63 -17.21 -11.85
C ASP A 102 1.53 -18.36 -12.32
N ASP A 103 2.69 -18.05 -12.91
CA ASP A 103 3.68 -19.02 -13.36
C ASP A 103 4.67 -19.46 -12.27
N GLY A 104 4.48 -19.00 -11.04
CA GLY A 104 5.35 -19.27 -9.89
C GLY A 104 6.63 -18.43 -9.84
N SER A 105 6.86 -17.53 -10.81
CA SER A 105 7.92 -16.54 -10.70
C SER A 105 7.61 -15.52 -9.61
N THR A 106 8.64 -14.83 -9.11
CA THR A 106 8.48 -13.80 -8.10
C THR A 106 9.20 -12.51 -8.48
N ALA A 107 8.87 -11.41 -7.80
CA ALA A 107 9.52 -10.12 -8.02
C ALA A 107 11.05 -10.18 -7.86
N ARG A 108 11.55 -11.08 -7.00
CA ARG A 108 12.98 -11.28 -6.78
C ARG A 108 13.63 -12.23 -7.81
N SER A 109 12.86 -13.07 -8.52
CA SER A 109 13.40 -14.00 -9.54
C SER A 109 13.36 -13.46 -10.97
N LEU A 110 12.58 -12.41 -11.23
CA LEU A 110 12.36 -11.86 -12.57
C LEU A 110 13.49 -10.97 -13.12
N PRO A 111 14.23 -10.17 -12.31
CA PRO A 111 15.35 -9.40 -12.82
C PRO A 111 16.40 -10.29 -13.49
N ARG A 112 16.68 -10.08 -14.79
CA ARG A 112 17.54 -10.97 -15.60
C ARG A 112 18.96 -11.15 -15.06
N GLY A 113 19.52 -10.09 -14.50
CA GLY A 113 20.86 -10.10 -13.88
C GLY A 113 20.87 -10.60 -12.44
N GLY A 114 19.71 -11.01 -11.91
CA GLY A 114 19.51 -11.20 -10.49
C GLY A 114 19.47 -9.87 -9.72
N LEU A 115 19.30 -9.98 -8.41
CA LEU A 115 19.56 -8.89 -7.48
C LEU A 115 21.03 -9.00 -7.01
N PRO A 116 21.66 -7.90 -6.59
CA PRO A 116 22.94 -7.96 -5.90
C PRO A 116 22.87 -8.89 -4.68
N ASP A 117 23.93 -9.68 -4.46
CA ASP A 117 23.97 -10.74 -3.43
C ASP A 117 23.59 -10.21 -2.03
N GLU A 118 24.05 -9.01 -1.69
CA GLU A 118 23.77 -8.38 -0.39
C GLU A 118 22.30 -7.99 -0.23
N ILE A 119 21.68 -7.42 -1.27
CA ILE A 119 20.24 -7.13 -1.27
C ILE A 119 19.43 -8.41 -1.16
N GLU A 120 19.83 -9.47 -1.87
CA GLU A 120 19.15 -10.76 -1.78
C GLU A 120 19.26 -11.35 -0.36
N ALA A 121 20.44 -11.26 0.27
CA ALA A 121 20.64 -11.69 1.65
C ALA A 121 19.76 -10.91 2.64
N GLN A 122 19.71 -9.58 2.52
CA GLN A 122 18.86 -8.71 3.35
C GLN A 122 17.37 -9.02 3.17
N LEU A 123 16.91 -9.25 1.94
CA LEU A 123 15.51 -9.62 1.66
C LEU A 123 15.15 -11.01 2.19
N ARG A 124 16.10 -11.97 2.20
CA ARG A 124 15.91 -13.27 2.86
C ARG A 124 15.87 -13.13 4.39
N GLU A 125 16.65 -12.22 4.96
CA GLU A 125 16.56 -11.89 6.39
C GLU A 125 15.20 -11.27 6.72
N LEU A 126 14.69 -10.36 5.88
CA LEU A 126 13.33 -9.80 6.02
C LEU A 126 12.28 -10.93 6.09
N ASP A 127 12.35 -11.93 5.20
CA ASP A 127 11.43 -13.07 5.21
C ASP A 127 11.58 -13.93 6.47
N THR A 128 12.81 -14.12 6.94
CA THR A 128 13.11 -14.85 8.18
C THR A 128 12.48 -14.15 9.38
N GLN A 129 12.59 -12.83 9.42
CA GLN A 129 12.00 -11.98 10.46
C GLN A 129 10.47 -11.99 10.42
N ALA A 130 9.88 -11.88 9.23
CA ALA A 130 8.44 -11.98 9.04
C ALA A 130 7.90 -13.35 9.48
N THR A 131 8.61 -14.43 9.12
CA THR A 131 8.28 -15.81 9.54
C THR A 131 8.36 -15.96 11.06
N ARG A 132 9.38 -15.37 11.69
CA ARG A 132 9.53 -15.38 13.16
C ARG A 132 8.39 -14.65 13.88
N LEU A 133 7.91 -13.54 13.31
CA LEU A 133 6.74 -12.81 13.81
C LEU A 133 5.42 -13.56 13.53
N GLY A 134 5.42 -14.56 12.65
CA GLY A 134 4.21 -15.26 12.22
C GLY A 134 3.28 -14.39 11.37
N LYS A 135 3.79 -13.28 10.80
CA LYS A 135 3.01 -12.32 10.02
C LYS A 135 3.73 -12.03 8.70
N PRO A 136 3.06 -12.14 7.54
CA PRO A 136 3.68 -11.79 6.27
C PRO A 136 4.05 -10.30 6.25
N ALA A 137 5.15 -9.97 5.57
CA ALA A 137 5.53 -8.58 5.33
C ALA A 137 4.41 -7.85 4.56
N VAL A 138 4.31 -6.55 4.78
CA VAL A 138 3.34 -5.68 4.12
C VAL A 138 4.08 -4.60 3.36
N ALA A 139 3.66 -4.32 2.13
CA ALA A 139 4.06 -3.12 1.41
C ALA A 139 2.81 -2.38 0.96
N ALA A 140 2.74 -1.10 1.31
CA ALA A 140 1.70 -0.18 0.87
C ALA A 140 2.37 0.92 0.07
N ALA A 141 1.97 1.09 -1.19
CA ALA A 141 2.55 2.09 -2.07
C ALA A 141 1.45 2.94 -2.71
N GLY A 142 1.67 4.25 -2.76
CA GLY A 142 0.75 5.16 -3.41
C GLY A 142 1.40 6.49 -3.79
N THR A 143 0.84 7.10 -4.81
CA THR A 143 1.24 8.44 -5.25
C THR A 143 0.35 9.48 -4.58
N LEU A 144 0.97 10.49 -3.98
CA LEU A 144 0.25 11.64 -3.42
C LEU A 144 -0.03 12.66 -4.53
N LEU A 145 -1.21 12.54 -5.14
CA LEU A 145 -1.66 13.42 -6.23
C LEU A 145 -2.50 14.57 -5.69
N GLY A 146 -2.19 15.81 -6.10
CA GLY A 146 -3.03 16.98 -5.81
C GLY A 146 -3.09 17.33 -4.33
N GLY A 147 -2.42 18.41 -3.95
CA GLY A 147 -2.44 18.92 -2.59
C GLY A 147 -3.84 19.09 -2.02
N ASN A 148 -4.11 18.46 -0.88
CA ASN A 148 -5.31 18.68 -0.10
C ASN A 148 -4.96 18.82 1.40
N ASP A 149 -5.88 19.37 2.18
CA ASP A 149 -5.67 19.63 3.61
C ASP A 149 -5.89 18.39 4.49
N ARG A 150 -6.25 17.24 3.88
CA ARG A 150 -6.50 15.95 4.55
C ARG A 150 -5.34 14.98 4.34
N VAL A 151 -4.16 15.43 4.72
CA VAL A 151 -2.90 14.71 4.52
C VAL A 151 -2.91 13.35 5.23
N ARG A 152 -3.38 13.29 6.49
CA ARG A 152 -3.39 12.03 7.26
C ARG A 152 -4.38 11.04 6.67
N GLU A 153 -5.58 11.49 6.28
CA GLU A 153 -6.55 10.66 5.57
C GLU A 153 -5.97 10.13 4.25
N THR A 154 -5.28 10.98 3.47
CA THR A 154 -4.69 10.60 2.18
C THR A 154 -3.57 9.56 2.34
N VAL A 155 -2.73 9.67 3.38
CA VAL A 155 -1.71 8.66 3.66
C VAL A 155 -2.34 7.36 4.16
N LEU A 156 -3.37 7.46 5.02
CA LEU A 156 -4.07 6.30 5.55
C LEU A 156 -4.77 5.50 4.44
N SER A 157 -5.37 6.16 3.45
CA SER A 157 -6.06 5.48 2.35
C SER A 157 -5.13 4.56 1.55
N ILE A 158 -3.85 4.94 1.38
CA ILE A 158 -2.82 4.09 0.75
C ILE A 158 -2.63 2.79 1.54
N LEU A 159 -2.55 2.90 2.87
CA LEU A 159 -2.37 1.74 3.75
C LEU A 159 -3.62 0.86 3.79
N LEU A 160 -4.81 1.47 3.88
CA LEU A 160 -6.10 0.78 3.87
C LEU A 160 -6.25 -0.04 2.60
N ARG A 161 -5.99 0.58 1.43
CA ARG A 161 -6.05 -0.08 0.13
C ARG A 161 -5.11 -1.29 0.05
N ALA A 162 -3.88 -1.13 0.52
CA ALA A 162 -2.88 -2.22 0.49
C ALA A 162 -3.27 -3.43 1.37
N ARG A 163 -4.28 -3.28 2.22
CA ARG A 163 -4.81 -4.31 3.12
C ARG A 163 -6.28 -4.65 2.80
N ASP A 164 -6.76 -4.29 1.61
CA ASP A 164 -8.12 -4.54 1.11
C ASP A 164 -9.24 -3.94 1.99
N TRP A 165 -8.93 -2.87 2.73
CA TRP A 165 -9.92 -2.07 3.45
C TRP A 165 -10.50 -0.97 2.54
N PRO A 166 -11.74 -0.52 2.80
CA PRO A 166 -12.26 0.67 2.13
C PRO A 166 -11.35 1.89 2.40
N GLU A 167 -11.07 2.66 1.35
CA GLU A 167 -10.08 3.75 1.39
C GLU A 167 -10.50 4.94 2.25
N GLN A 168 -11.81 5.12 2.50
CA GLN A 168 -12.33 6.21 3.32
C GLN A 168 -12.29 5.83 4.80
N TYR A 169 -11.71 6.71 5.63
CA TYR A 169 -11.55 6.46 7.06
C TYR A 169 -12.85 6.07 7.79
N PRO A 170 -14.01 6.74 7.60
CA PRO A 170 -15.24 6.34 8.28
C PRO A 170 -15.70 4.91 7.93
N GLN A 171 -15.55 4.52 6.66
CA GLN A 171 -15.91 3.18 6.18
C GLN A 171 -14.94 2.12 6.74
N ALA A 172 -13.64 2.44 6.80
CA ALA A 172 -12.64 1.56 7.40
C ALA A 172 -12.91 1.36 8.89
N LYS A 173 -13.20 2.43 9.62
CA LYS A 173 -13.55 2.38 11.03
C LYS A 173 -14.81 1.52 11.28
N PHE A 174 -15.81 1.63 10.42
CA PHE A 174 -16.98 0.74 10.45
C PHE A 174 -16.60 -0.73 10.24
N CYS A 175 -15.71 -1.02 9.28
CA CYS A 175 -15.23 -2.38 9.03
C CYS A 175 -14.39 -2.93 10.20
N PHE A 176 -13.53 -2.11 10.81
CA PHE A 176 -12.75 -2.48 11.99
C PHE A 176 -13.66 -2.79 13.17
N TRP A 177 -14.67 -1.96 13.42
CA TRP A 177 -15.67 -2.22 14.45
C TRP A 177 -16.40 -3.55 14.18
N LEU A 178 -16.85 -3.80 12.95
CA LEU A 178 -17.48 -5.08 12.58
C LEU A 178 -16.56 -6.29 12.80
N ARG A 179 -15.27 -6.14 12.52
CA ARG A 179 -14.27 -7.20 12.76
C ARG A 179 -14.11 -7.45 14.25
N GLU A 180 -13.98 -6.41 15.06
CA GLU A 180 -13.87 -6.50 16.53
C GLU A 180 -15.10 -7.14 17.17
N GLN A 181 -16.30 -6.90 16.63
CA GLN A 181 -17.53 -7.56 17.08
C GLN A 181 -17.69 -8.99 16.51
N GLY A 182 -16.80 -9.45 15.64
CA GLY A 182 -16.89 -10.78 15.01
C GLY A 182 -17.99 -10.90 13.95
N HIS A 183 -18.51 -9.78 13.44
CA HIS A 183 -19.65 -9.74 12.51
C HIS A 183 -19.29 -9.36 11.07
N LEU A 184 -18.04 -8.94 10.81
CA LEU A 184 -17.61 -8.49 9.47
C LEU A 184 -17.91 -9.51 8.37
N ALA A 185 -17.54 -10.78 8.57
CA ALA A 185 -17.74 -11.83 7.56
C ALA A 185 -19.23 -12.09 7.30
N ALA A 186 -20.06 -12.07 8.34
CA ALA A 186 -21.50 -12.30 8.24
C ALA A 186 -22.20 -11.14 7.50
N VAL A 187 -21.88 -9.90 7.87
CA VAL A 187 -22.44 -8.70 7.24
C VAL A 187 -22.00 -8.61 5.78
N ARG A 188 -20.71 -8.84 5.49
CA ARG A 188 -20.19 -8.87 4.13
C ARG A 188 -20.89 -9.91 3.26
N SER A 189 -21.01 -11.15 3.76
CA SER A 189 -21.70 -12.23 3.04
C SER A 189 -23.18 -11.94 2.79
N ALA A 190 -23.86 -11.27 3.73
CA ALA A 190 -25.26 -10.87 3.55
C ALA A 190 -25.41 -9.80 2.45
N VAL A 191 -24.48 -8.85 2.35
CA VAL A 191 -24.47 -7.84 1.29
C VAL A 191 -24.17 -8.47 -0.08
N GLU A 192 -23.15 -9.32 -0.15
CA GLU A 192 -22.77 -10.03 -1.39
C GLU A 192 -23.87 -11.01 -1.84
N GLY A 193 -24.52 -11.71 -0.90
CA GLY A 193 -25.67 -12.56 -1.16
C GLY A 193 -26.91 -11.81 -1.67
N ALA A 194 -27.00 -10.50 -1.42
CA ALA A 194 -28.02 -9.63 -2.01
C ALA A 194 -27.63 -9.09 -3.40
N GLY A 195 -26.52 -9.57 -3.98
CA GLY A 195 -26.05 -9.19 -5.31
C GLY A 195 -25.32 -7.85 -5.37
N ARG A 196 -24.82 -7.34 -4.23
CA ARG A 196 -24.07 -6.09 -4.14
C ARG A 196 -22.61 -6.37 -3.81
N GLU A 197 -21.70 -5.71 -4.51
CA GLU A 197 -20.27 -5.79 -4.19
C GLU A 197 -19.98 -5.03 -2.89
N TRP A 198 -19.31 -5.68 -1.93
CA TRP A 198 -19.08 -5.15 -0.59
C TRP A 198 -18.45 -3.76 -0.57
N LEU A 199 -17.27 -3.59 -1.21
CA LEU A 199 -16.56 -2.32 -1.21
C LEU A 199 -17.34 -1.22 -1.94
N ARG A 200 -18.07 -1.58 -2.99
CA ARG A 200 -18.94 -0.63 -3.70
C ARG A 200 -20.10 -0.18 -2.84
N GLU A 201 -20.72 -1.10 -2.08
CA GLU A 201 -21.85 -0.79 -1.20
C GLU A 201 -21.45 0.12 -0.03
N LEU A 202 -20.20 0.00 0.46
CA LEU A 202 -19.67 0.86 1.51
C LEU A 202 -19.61 2.35 1.10
N ASN A 203 -19.54 2.66 -0.20
CA ASN A 203 -19.65 4.05 -0.67
C ASN A 203 -21.01 4.67 -0.32
N ASP A 204 -22.04 3.84 -0.22
CA ASP A 204 -23.40 4.22 0.15
C ASP A 204 -23.72 3.88 1.62
N LEU A 205 -22.69 3.70 2.49
CA LEU A 205 -22.83 3.21 3.88
C LEU A 205 -24.03 3.76 4.63
N TYR A 206 -24.25 5.07 4.58
CA TYR A 206 -25.27 5.77 5.35
C TYR A 206 -26.70 5.65 4.80
N VAL A 207 -26.83 5.28 3.53
CA VAL A 207 -28.10 5.21 2.82
C VAL A 207 -28.43 3.79 2.33
N SER A 208 -27.49 2.85 2.43
CA SER A 208 -27.66 1.47 2.01
C SER A 208 -28.73 0.75 2.85
N PRO A 209 -29.85 0.31 2.23
CA PRO A 209 -30.80 -0.56 2.91
C PRO A 209 -30.24 -1.97 3.12
N VAL A 210 -29.30 -2.40 2.27
CA VAL A 210 -28.71 -3.75 2.33
C VAL A 210 -27.78 -3.87 3.53
N ILE A 211 -26.87 -2.91 3.74
CA ILE A 211 -26.01 -2.87 4.92
C ILE A 211 -26.85 -2.73 6.19
N ALA A 212 -27.83 -1.82 6.20
CA ALA A 212 -28.70 -1.61 7.36
C ALA A 212 -29.46 -2.89 7.75
N ARG A 213 -29.97 -3.65 6.77
CA ARG A 213 -30.63 -4.93 7.00
C ARG A 213 -29.66 -5.98 7.53
N ALA A 214 -28.49 -6.10 6.91
CA ALA A 214 -27.46 -7.04 7.33
C ALA A 214 -27.02 -6.80 8.78
N LEU A 215 -26.88 -5.53 9.19
CA LEU A 215 -26.55 -5.15 10.56
C LEU A 215 -27.63 -5.57 11.57
N VAL A 216 -28.89 -5.25 11.30
CA VAL A 216 -30.02 -5.62 12.19
C VAL A 216 -30.14 -7.14 12.36
N GLN A 217 -29.77 -7.91 11.33
CA GLN A 217 -29.79 -9.37 11.39
C GLN A 217 -28.57 -9.98 12.07
N ALA A 218 -27.38 -9.42 11.84
CA ALA A 218 -26.12 -10.02 12.27
C ALA A 218 -25.65 -9.54 13.65
N VAL A 219 -26.02 -8.33 14.05
CA VAL A 219 -25.55 -7.69 15.29
C VAL A 219 -26.74 -7.49 16.23
N PRO A 220 -26.94 -8.38 17.23
CA PRO A 220 -27.97 -8.20 18.23
C PRO A 220 -27.84 -6.83 18.90
N ASP A 221 -28.97 -6.19 19.21
CA ASP A 221 -29.06 -4.91 19.90
C ASP A 221 -28.43 -3.69 19.19
N PHE A 222 -27.97 -3.82 17.93
CA PHE A 222 -27.44 -2.67 17.18
C PHE A 222 -28.52 -1.61 16.88
N ALA A 223 -29.69 -2.06 16.42
CA ALA A 223 -30.85 -1.22 16.11
C ALA A 223 -32.12 -2.06 15.97
N VAL A 224 -33.29 -1.47 16.22
CA VAL A 224 -34.59 -2.17 16.13
C VAL A 224 -35.04 -2.35 14.67
N ASN A 225 -34.58 -1.50 13.76
CA ASN A 225 -34.92 -1.56 12.34
C ASN A 225 -33.87 -0.86 11.46
N GLU A 226 -34.00 -1.02 10.14
CA GLU A 226 -33.06 -0.44 9.15
C GLU A 226 -32.94 1.09 9.24
N LYS A 227 -34.01 1.81 9.63
CA LYS A 227 -33.98 3.28 9.74
C LYS A 227 -33.11 3.72 10.92
N GLU A 228 -33.30 3.08 12.06
CA GLU A 228 -32.48 3.33 13.24
C GLU A 228 -31.03 2.89 13.02
N ALA A 229 -30.79 1.76 12.34
CA ALA A 229 -29.44 1.31 11.98
C ALA A 229 -28.67 2.39 11.20
N ARG A 230 -29.30 3.04 10.21
CA ARG A 230 -28.70 4.16 9.47
C ARG A 230 -28.40 5.38 10.34
N GLN A 231 -29.25 5.67 11.33
CA GLN A 231 -29.00 6.75 12.28
C GLN A 231 -27.81 6.44 13.18
N VAL A 232 -27.70 5.21 13.68
CA VAL A 232 -26.55 4.74 14.47
C VAL A 232 -25.26 4.83 13.65
N LEU A 233 -25.28 4.41 12.38
CA LEU A 233 -24.12 4.51 11.48
C LEU A 233 -23.63 5.95 11.32
N LEU A 234 -24.54 6.91 11.08
CA LEU A 234 -24.18 8.34 10.98
C LEU A 234 -23.60 8.91 12.27
N GLN A 235 -24.08 8.44 13.43
CA GLN A 235 -23.60 8.91 14.73
C GLN A 235 -22.24 8.31 15.10
N GLN A 236 -22.03 7.01 14.86
CA GLN A 236 -20.81 6.30 15.26
C GLN A 236 -19.65 6.49 14.26
N PHE A 237 -19.97 6.61 12.97
CA PHE A 237 -18.99 6.72 11.89
C PHE A 237 -19.29 7.94 11.01
N PRO A 238 -19.25 9.17 11.54
CA PRO A 238 -19.64 10.37 10.80
C PRO A 238 -18.73 10.61 9.60
N GLN A 239 -19.28 11.26 8.57
CA GLN A 239 -18.48 11.74 7.44
C GLN A 239 -17.46 12.78 7.91
N LEU A 240 -16.26 12.72 7.33
CA LEU A 240 -15.21 13.68 7.66
C LEU A 240 -15.51 15.04 7.04
N THR A 241 -15.44 16.08 7.86
CA THR A 241 -15.49 17.48 7.45
C THR A 241 -14.08 18.07 7.33
N SER A 242 -13.13 17.59 8.15
CA SER A 242 -11.71 17.96 8.17
C SER A 242 -10.81 16.73 8.09
N ASP A 243 -9.49 16.92 8.10
CA ASP A 243 -8.53 15.82 8.31
C ASP A 243 -8.78 15.12 9.66
N ILE A 244 -8.30 13.89 9.76
CA ILE A 244 -8.27 13.12 11.01
C ILE A 244 -7.13 13.60 11.92
N THR A 245 -7.18 13.27 13.20
CA THR A 245 -6.06 13.56 14.12
C THR A 245 -4.93 12.55 13.96
N THR A 246 -3.73 12.90 14.41
CA THR A 246 -2.59 11.95 14.44
C THR A 246 -2.91 10.69 15.27
N ALA A 247 -3.66 10.81 16.36
CA ALA A 247 -4.08 9.66 17.16
C ALA A 247 -5.01 8.72 16.37
N GLN A 248 -6.01 9.28 15.69
CA GLN A 248 -6.93 8.53 14.83
C GLN A 248 -6.20 7.86 13.67
N PHE A 249 -5.24 8.55 13.07
CA PHE A 249 -4.39 8.01 12.02
C PHE A 249 -3.59 6.79 12.51
N VAL A 250 -2.88 6.90 13.64
CA VAL A 250 -2.07 5.80 14.19
C VAL A 250 -2.94 4.62 14.59
N GLU A 251 -4.09 4.86 15.23
CA GLU A 251 -5.03 3.81 15.63
C GLU A 251 -5.56 3.03 14.42
N ALA A 252 -6.04 3.74 13.39
CA ALA A 252 -6.54 3.11 12.18
C ALA A 252 -5.44 2.42 11.36
N ALA A 253 -4.23 2.98 11.32
CA ALA A 253 -3.09 2.34 10.66
C ALA A 253 -2.74 0.99 11.33
N LYS A 254 -2.75 0.95 12.67
CA LYS A 254 -2.54 -0.29 13.43
C LYS A 254 -3.65 -1.30 13.16
N GLN A 255 -4.91 -0.88 13.25
CA GLN A 255 -6.08 -1.73 12.95
C GLN A 255 -6.08 -2.24 11.49
N ALA A 256 -5.55 -1.47 10.53
CA ALA A 256 -5.45 -1.89 9.13
C ALA A 256 -4.40 -3.01 8.95
N LEU A 257 -3.29 -2.91 9.68
CA LEU A 257 -2.14 -3.80 9.55
C LEU A 257 -2.29 -5.10 10.35
N SER A 258 -2.89 -5.04 11.53
CA SER A 258 -2.95 -6.17 12.46
C SER A 258 -4.18 -6.08 13.37
N ASP A 259 -4.69 -7.26 13.74
CA ASP A 259 -5.73 -7.42 14.76
C ASP A 259 -5.14 -7.47 16.18
N ASP A 260 -3.84 -7.75 16.29
CA ASP A 260 -3.11 -7.85 17.55
C ASP A 260 -2.11 -6.71 17.74
N LYS A 261 -1.45 -6.70 18.91
CA LYS A 261 -0.44 -5.70 19.30
C LYS A 261 0.80 -5.68 18.41
N ASP A 262 1.18 -6.82 17.83
CA ASP A 262 2.40 -6.92 17.02
C ASP A 262 2.12 -6.54 15.56
N LEU A 263 2.95 -5.66 14.99
CA LEU A 263 2.81 -5.21 13.61
C LEU A 263 3.63 -6.10 12.65
N PRO A 264 3.14 -6.36 11.42
CA PRO A 264 3.94 -6.98 10.38
C PRO A 264 5.09 -6.05 9.95
N LEU A 265 6.12 -6.62 9.32
CA LEU A 265 7.20 -5.85 8.72
C LEU A 265 6.67 -5.02 7.56
N THR A 266 6.41 -3.74 7.82
CA THR A 266 5.62 -2.89 6.93
C THR A 266 6.50 -1.85 6.26
N LEU A 267 6.42 -1.76 4.94
CA LEU A 267 6.94 -0.66 4.13
C LEU A 267 5.77 0.20 3.64
N LEU A 268 5.75 1.48 4.02
CA LEU A 268 4.85 2.48 3.48
C LEU A 268 5.60 3.42 2.54
N VAL A 269 5.25 3.38 1.25
CA VAL A 269 5.86 4.16 0.18
C VAL A 269 4.91 5.28 -0.23
N LEU A 270 5.37 6.51 -0.06
CA LEU A 270 4.69 7.72 -0.52
C LEU A 270 5.47 8.31 -1.68
N ASP A 271 4.91 8.25 -2.88
CA ASP A 271 5.51 8.84 -4.08
C ASP A 271 4.97 10.25 -4.34
N GLU A 272 5.77 11.06 -5.02
CA GLU A 272 5.49 12.47 -5.34
C GLU A 272 5.18 13.38 -4.13
N VAL A 273 5.72 13.03 -2.95
CA VAL A 273 5.57 13.83 -1.72
C VAL A 273 6.03 15.28 -1.92
N GLN A 274 7.09 15.51 -2.71
CA GLN A 274 7.55 16.87 -3.03
C GLN A 274 6.48 17.68 -3.78
N GLN A 275 5.81 17.07 -4.78
CA GLN A 275 4.71 17.72 -5.49
C GLN A 275 3.49 17.90 -4.58
N TYR A 276 3.23 16.91 -3.73
CA TYR A 276 2.15 16.97 -2.76
C TYR A 276 2.35 18.00 -1.65
N ILE A 277 3.58 18.33 -1.26
CA ILE A 277 3.84 19.44 -0.32
C ILE A 277 3.80 20.77 -1.09
N ASN A 278 4.48 20.82 -2.23
CA ASN A 278 4.71 22.04 -3.00
C ASN A 278 5.20 23.19 -2.10
N GLU A 279 4.54 24.35 -2.13
CA GLU A 279 4.88 25.52 -1.30
C GLU A 279 4.10 25.57 0.04
N ALA A 280 3.30 24.55 0.36
CA ALA A 280 2.44 24.57 1.56
C ALA A 280 3.16 24.03 2.80
N THR A 281 3.59 24.96 3.67
CA THR A 281 4.23 24.65 4.95
C THR A 281 3.38 23.72 5.83
N ASP A 282 2.06 23.92 5.89
CA ASP A 282 1.18 23.11 6.74
C ASP A 282 1.14 21.64 6.30
N ARG A 283 1.19 21.39 4.98
CA ARG A 283 1.32 20.04 4.42
C ARG A 283 2.68 19.43 4.76
N ALA A 284 3.77 20.20 4.65
CA ALA A 284 5.11 19.75 5.02
C ALA A 284 5.19 19.33 6.50
N THR A 285 4.65 20.16 7.39
CA THR A 285 4.57 19.88 8.83
C THR A 285 3.76 18.61 9.07
N THR A 286 2.60 18.49 8.44
CA THR A 286 1.75 17.30 8.63
C THR A 286 2.40 16.02 8.11
N ILE A 287 3.10 16.04 6.97
CA ILE A 287 3.87 14.88 6.48
C ILE A 287 4.97 14.50 7.47
N THR A 288 5.64 15.48 8.07
CA THR A 288 6.67 15.23 9.09
C THR A 288 6.06 14.56 10.33
N GLU A 289 4.93 15.07 10.83
CA GLU A 289 4.22 14.47 11.96
C GLU A 289 3.75 13.04 11.66
N VAL A 290 3.25 12.79 10.45
CA VAL A 290 2.85 11.45 10.00
C VAL A 290 4.04 10.50 9.98
N ALA A 291 5.17 10.93 9.41
CA ALA A 291 6.39 10.13 9.39
C ALA A 291 6.85 9.81 10.82
N GLU A 292 6.90 10.80 11.71
CA GLU A 292 7.28 10.61 13.11
C GLU A 292 6.35 9.67 13.88
N ALA A 293 5.04 9.78 13.63
CA ALA A 293 4.03 8.94 14.28
C ALA A 293 4.12 7.46 13.88
N LEU A 294 4.73 7.16 12.72
CA LEU A 294 4.93 5.80 12.20
C LEU A 294 6.30 5.20 12.51
N GLN A 295 7.22 5.98 13.09
CA GLN A 295 8.57 5.53 13.44
C GLN A 295 8.58 4.71 14.74
N THR A 296 7.80 3.64 14.78
CA THR A 296 7.65 2.74 15.93
C THR A 296 8.44 1.47 15.75
#